data_AF-A0AAW2ZFG0-F1
#
_entry.id   AF-A0AAW2ZFG0-F1
#
_cell.length_a   1.000
_cell.length_b   1.000
_cell.length_c   1.000
_cell.angle_alpha   90.00
_cell.angle_beta   90.00
_cell.angle_gamma   90.00
#
_symmetry.space_group_name_H-M   'P 1'
#
loop_
_entity.id
_entity.type
_entity.pdbx_description
1 polymer ?
#
loop_
_entity_poly.entity_id
_entity_poly.type
_entity_poly.pdbx_seq_one_letter_code
_entity_poly.pdbx_strand_id
1 'polypeptide(L)'
;MLMSQVLLLTAVVFCLTSFAYSDGCGRNGLPKPPLLPTEEAAWGGKNTFKWRSEAVVANAASKYLNLFWMLSSDINDVFLSMPVQMLSGGDRPYCDGQTTASTWFAQWPYNEPPIVGALVHYQIIKENNHMPSVAFVFNQHLNFSGEFTVDYILNGTRVSHNFQAYKTPEGWSKFVWDPAPLELEFAEYPIKDTTLLVKLKGYKDWFPIRFYMPVHTVEMIKDSLPKSQQRYADGRDLFDREDVRYKPNESKESSFRQLIKKHQAGTLYKNSKIKRTEVHSKFSAGRRSRKTSVGTSWNILSESPNEALISSAYNCLEGRDIELEKELGVASGSGWHRVGDRSISLLNDLEPKPILIGVGSSNPFPWPLLGSGDFAFGLSDTVCVRWLMPGEALLLGRGDSWTDGKHTVDQSNFRWYTNPFDFDFCVEQWVHKCSLTEGFMIQSSCDAQEGSTQYCKM
;
A
#
# COMPACT_ATOMS: atom_id res chain seq x y z
N MET A 1 -37.92 12.07 -51.18
CA MET A 1 -38.07 10.72 -50.59
C MET A 1 -37.03 10.60 -49.48
N LEU A 2 -37.49 10.72 -48.24
CA LEU A 2 -36.71 10.51 -47.02
C LEU A 2 -36.75 9.03 -46.64
N MET A 3 -35.60 8.45 -46.26
CA MET A 3 -35.47 7.32 -45.33
C MET A 3 -34.12 7.53 -44.63
N SER A 4 -34.06 8.13 -43.44
CA SER A 4 -34.22 7.50 -42.11
C SER A 4 -33.36 6.26 -41.90
N GLN A 5 -32.18 6.46 -41.30
CA GLN A 5 -31.52 5.45 -40.46
C GLN A 5 -31.32 6.08 -39.08
N VAL A 6 -32.21 5.69 -38.16
CA VAL A 6 -32.09 5.88 -36.71
C VAL A 6 -31.51 4.56 -36.19
N LEU A 7 -30.28 4.58 -35.68
CA LEU A 7 -29.72 3.44 -34.96
C LEU A 7 -29.99 3.61 -33.46
N LEU A 8 -30.87 2.73 -32.98
CA LEU A 8 -31.22 2.48 -31.58
C LEU A 8 -29.98 1.98 -30.82
N LEU A 9 -29.48 2.74 -29.85
CA LEU A 9 -28.60 2.23 -28.80
C LEU A 9 -29.49 1.79 -27.63
N THR A 10 -29.86 0.51 -27.61
CA THR A 10 -30.61 -0.08 -26.49
C THR A 10 -29.62 -0.62 -25.48
N ALA A 11 -29.76 -0.15 -24.24
CA ALA A 11 -29.00 -0.55 -23.08
C ALA A 11 -29.11 -2.07 -22.83
N VAL A 12 -27.96 -2.70 -22.63
CA VAL A 12 -27.85 -4.05 -22.08
C VAL A 12 -27.21 -3.92 -20.70
N VAL A 13 -28.08 -3.72 -19.70
CA VAL A 13 -27.78 -3.98 -18.29
C VAL A 13 -27.99 -5.49 -18.11
N PHE A 14 -26.91 -6.26 -18.03
CA PHE A 14 -26.97 -7.63 -17.56
C PHE A 14 -26.13 -7.77 -16.29
N CYS A 15 -26.82 -8.12 -15.20
CA CYS A 15 -26.24 -8.66 -13.99
C CYS A 15 -25.34 -9.85 -14.32
N LEU A 16 -24.09 -9.80 -13.86
CA LEU A 16 -23.20 -10.96 -13.77
C LEU A 16 -22.85 -11.17 -12.29
N THR A 17 -23.68 -11.94 -11.60
CA THR A 17 -23.26 -12.72 -10.43
C THR A 17 -23.01 -14.15 -10.88
N SER A 18 -21.82 -14.38 -11.43
CA SER A 18 -21.26 -15.73 -11.63
C SER A 18 -19.75 -15.63 -11.48
N PHE A 19 -19.26 -16.08 -10.32
CA PHE A 19 -17.84 -16.36 -10.09
C PHE A 19 -17.41 -17.50 -11.04
N ALA A 20 -16.94 -17.14 -12.21
CA ALA A 20 -16.07 -17.99 -13.02
C ALA A 20 -14.75 -17.22 -13.15
N TYR A 21 -13.78 -17.64 -12.34
CA TYR A 21 -12.36 -17.32 -12.54
C TYR A 21 -12.00 -17.86 -13.93
N SER A 22 -12.06 -17.03 -14.97
CA SER A 22 -11.54 -17.39 -16.29
C SER A 22 -10.07 -17.05 -16.32
N ASP A 23 -9.24 -18.07 -16.51
CA ASP A 23 -7.79 -18.03 -16.68
C ASP A 23 -7.39 -17.09 -17.83
N GLY A 24 -7.22 -15.80 -17.50
CA GLY A 24 -6.60 -14.80 -18.34
C GLY A 24 -5.20 -14.50 -17.80
N CYS A 25 -4.24 -15.34 -18.14
CA CYS A 25 -2.85 -15.29 -17.71
C CYS A 25 -2.09 -14.08 -18.30
N GLY A 26 -2.03 -12.96 -17.56
CA GLY A 26 -1.15 -11.82 -17.82
C GLY A 26 0.04 -11.82 -16.86
N ARG A 27 1.26 -11.62 -17.38
CA ARG A 27 2.57 -12.02 -16.79
C ARG A 27 2.59 -13.48 -16.31
N ASN A 28 2.97 -14.41 -17.19
CA ASN A 28 3.26 -15.82 -16.84
C ASN A 28 2.17 -16.53 -16.01
N GLY A 29 0.89 -16.16 -16.11
CA GLY A 29 -0.17 -16.83 -15.36
C GLY A 29 -0.67 -16.16 -14.08
N LEU A 30 -0.26 -14.92 -13.78
CA LEU A 30 -0.85 -14.22 -12.64
C LEU A 30 -2.30 -13.80 -12.95
N PRO A 31 -3.25 -14.05 -12.02
CA PRO A 31 -4.64 -13.66 -12.22
C PRO A 31 -4.77 -12.13 -12.17
N LYS A 32 -5.62 -11.57 -13.04
CA LYS A 32 -6.02 -10.17 -12.92
C LYS A 32 -6.57 -9.91 -11.51
N PRO A 33 -6.18 -8.82 -10.83
CA PRO A 33 -6.71 -8.56 -9.50
C PRO A 33 -8.23 -8.40 -9.54
N PRO A 34 -8.93 -8.79 -8.47
CA PRO A 34 -10.37 -8.64 -8.38
C PRO A 34 -10.74 -7.15 -8.37
N LEU A 35 -11.97 -6.84 -8.77
CA LEU A 35 -12.48 -5.47 -8.61
C LEU A 35 -12.62 -5.15 -7.12
N LEU A 36 -12.16 -3.95 -6.76
CA LEU A 36 -12.37 -3.40 -5.42
C LEU A 36 -13.81 -2.91 -5.24
N PRO A 37 -14.28 -2.75 -3.99
CA PRO A 37 -15.63 -2.27 -3.71
C PRO A 37 -15.96 -0.98 -4.45
N THR A 38 -17.13 -0.94 -5.08
CA THR A 38 -17.67 0.23 -5.78
C THR A 38 -18.40 1.17 -4.82
N GLU A 39 -18.94 2.29 -5.32
CA GLU A 39 -19.73 3.24 -4.52
C GLU A 39 -20.91 2.58 -3.78
N GLU A 40 -21.49 1.51 -4.34
CA GLU A 40 -22.60 0.78 -3.73
C GLU A 40 -22.20 0.08 -2.42
N ALA A 41 -20.94 -0.31 -2.32
CA ALA A 41 -20.33 -0.95 -1.15
C ALA A 41 -19.08 -0.18 -0.71
N ALA A 42 -19.15 1.15 -0.70
CA ALA A 42 -18.03 2.01 -0.33
C ALA A 42 -17.50 1.70 1.08
N TRP A 43 -16.19 1.83 1.25
CA TRP A 43 -15.54 1.78 2.56
C TRP A 43 -16.10 2.89 3.44
N GLY A 44 -16.42 2.59 4.70
CA GLY A 44 -17.07 3.56 5.58
C GLY A 44 -18.57 3.80 5.28
N GLY A 45 -19.18 3.02 4.39
CA GLY A 45 -20.60 3.10 4.01
C GLY A 45 -20.93 4.22 3.02
N LYS A 46 -22.20 4.38 2.66
CA LYS A 46 -22.64 5.35 1.63
C LYS A 46 -22.64 6.82 2.07
N ASN A 47 -22.62 7.08 3.38
CA ASN A 47 -22.63 8.45 3.89
C ASN A 47 -21.20 9.01 3.93
N THR A 48 -20.82 9.70 2.86
CA THR A 48 -19.47 10.27 2.71
C THR A 48 -19.09 11.21 3.85
N PHE A 49 -20.04 11.93 4.46
CA PHE A 49 -19.77 12.81 5.61
C PHE A 49 -19.28 12.08 6.86
N LYS A 50 -19.47 10.76 6.93
CA LYS A 50 -18.94 9.93 8.01
C LYS A 50 -17.55 9.36 7.71
N TRP A 51 -17.09 9.44 6.47
CA TRP A 51 -15.80 8.88 6.09
C TRP A 51 -14.69 9.58 6.85
N ARG A 52 -13.84 8.76 7.47
CA ARG A 52 -12.54 9.17 7.96
C ARG A 52 -11.52 9.02 6.84
N SER A 53 -10.35 9.58 7.07
CA SER A 53 -9.28 9.64 6.08
C SER A 53 -8.87 8.26 5.55
N GLU A 54 -8.94 7.20 6.34
CA GLU A 54 -8.67 5.83 5.89
C GLU A 54 -9.72 5.34 4.88
N ALA A 55 -11.01 5.61 5.12
CA ALA A 55 -12.07 5.29 4.16
C ALA A 55 -11.93 6.14 2.88
N VAL A 56 -11.53 7.41 2.98
CA VAL A 56 -11.25 8.27 1.82
C VAL A 56 -10.14 7.67 0.95
N VAL A 57 -9.01 7.27 1.55
CA VAL A 57 -7.90 6.61 0.82
C VAL A 57 -8.36 5.30 0.20
N ALA A 58 -9.08 4.46 0.95
CA ALA A 58 -9.56 3.17 0.46
C ALA A 58 -10.57 3.31 -0.70
N ASN A 59 -11.50 4.25 -0.62
CA ASN A 59 -12.47 4.52 -1.70
C ASN A 59 -11.80 5.11 -2.94
N ALA A 60 -10.84 6.02 -2.76
CA ALA A 60 -10.03 6.52 -3.88
C ALA A 60 -9.24 5.39 -4.54
N ALA A 61 -8.60 4.53 -3.73
CA ALA A 61 -7.90 3.36 -4.23
C ALA A 61 -8.83 2.43 -5.02
N SER A 62 -10.00 2.10 -4.48
CA SER A 62 -11.02 1.31 -5.18
C SER A 62 -11.37 1.90 -6.53
N LYS A 63 -11.72 3.19 -6.56
CA LYS A 63 -12.15 3.88 -7.77
C LYS A 63 -11.07 3.87 -8.83
N TYR A 64 -9.85 4.29 -8.48
CA TYR A 64 -8.80 4.50 -9.47
C TYR A 64 -8.08 3.21 -9.85
N LEU A 65 -7.85 2.25 -8.94
CA LEU A 65 -7.30 0.96 -9.34
C LEU A 65 -8.26 0.25 -10.30
N ASN A 66 -9.56 0.22 -10.01
CA ASN A 66 -10.55 -0.35 -10.93
C ASN A 66 -10.51 0.36 -12.29
N LEU A 67 -10.51 1.70 -12.30
CA LEU A 67 -10.44 2.48 -13.53
C LEU A 67 -9.21 2.12 -14.38
N PHE A 68 -8.01 2.15 -13.78
CA PHE A 68 -6.76 1.93 -14.52
C PHE A 68 -6.61 0.47 -14.95
N TRP A 69 -6.92 -0.50 -14.09
CA TRP A 69 -6.89 -1.93 -14.46
C TRP A 69 -7.89 -2.31 -15.56
N MET A 70 -8.90 -1.48 -15.80
CA MET A 70 -9.88 -1.69 -16.88
C MET A 70 -9.49 -1.03 -18.22
N LEU A 71 -8.42 -0.23 -18.27
CA LEU A 71 -8.04 0.49 -19.51
C LEU A 71 -7.53 -0.43 -20.62
N SER A 72 -6.79 -1.47 -20.28
CA SER A 72 -6.24 -2.43 -21.24
C SER A 72 -6.02 -3.79 -20.59
N SER A 73 -6.06 -4.86 -21.39
CA SER A 73 -5.65 -6.21 -21.02
C SER A 73 -4.14 -6.32 -20.79
N ASP A 74 -3.36 -5.42 -21.39
CA ASP A 74 -1.90 -5.46 -21.34
C ASP A 74 -1.34 -4.79 -20.09
N ILE A 75 -2.19 -4.29 -19.20
CA ILE A 75 -1.75 -3.71 -17.93
C ILE A 75 -1.32 -4.84 -17.01
N ASN A 76 -0.11 -4.69 -16.49
CA ASN A 76 0.48 -5.63 -15.57
C ASN A 76 0.50 -5.13 -14.13
N ASP A 77 0.63 -3.83 -13.90
CA ASP A 77 0.63 -3.28 -12.55
C ASP A 77 0.11 -1.84 -12.54
N VAL A 78 -0.45 -1.43 -11.41
CA VAL A 78 -0.93 -0.07 -11.18
C VAL A 78 -0.61 0.35 -9.75
N PHE A 79 0.12 1.45 -9.63
CA PHE A 79 0.38 2.12 -8.36
C PHE A 79 -0.41 3.43 -8.34
N LEU A 80 -1.07 3.72 -7.23
CA LEU A 80 -1.70 5.01 -7.00
C LEU A 80 -0.93 5.78 -5.96
N SER A 81 -0.67 7.07 -6.18
CA SER A 81 -0.09 7.97 -5.19
C SER A 81 -1.04 9.13 -4.91
N MET A 82 -1.21 9.45 -3.64
CA MET A 82 -2.12 10.50 -3.17
C MET A 82 -1.40 11.38 -2.13
N PRO A 83 -1.49 12.71 -2.23
CA PRO A 83 -0.96 13.60 -1.20
C PRO A 83 -1.86 13.53 0.03
N VAL A 84 -1.23 13.36 1.20
CA VAL A 84 -1.89 13.29 2.51
C VAL A 84 -1.02 13.99 3.55
N GLN A 85 -1.46 13.96 4.80
CA GLN A 85 -0.61 14.14 5.95
C GLN A 85 -0.64 12.86 6.80
N MET A 86 0.53 12.34 7.15
CA MET A 86 0.70 11.17 7.99
C MET A 86 0.88 11.62 9.44
N LEU A 87 0.00 11.11 10.31
CA LEU A 87 0.07 11.36 11.74
C LEU A 87 0.60 10.11 12.44
N SER A 88 1.65 10.27 13.24
CA SER A 88 2.19 9.21 14.09
C SER A 88 1.65 9.33 15.51
N GLY A 89 1.26 8.22 16.10
CA GLY A 89 0.85 8.11 17.49
C GLY A 89 2.05 7.81 18.38
N GLY A 90 1.91 8.06 19.68
CA GLY A 90 2.92 7.67 20.67
C GLY A 90 2.83 6.21 21.10
N ASP A 91 1.74 5.52 20.76
CA ASP A 91 1.50 4.13 21.16
C ASP A 91 2.33 3.16 20.31
N ARG A 92 3.07 2.27 20.96
CA ARG A 92 4.04 1.33 20.37
C ARG A 92 3.62 -0.12 20.59
N PRO A 93 2.52 -0.59 19.97
CA PRO A 93 1.93 -1.87 20.34
C PRO A 93 2.81 -3.10 20.04
N TYR A 94 3.76 -3.01 19.12
CA TYR A 94 4.58 -4.15 18.67
C TYR A 94 5.95 -4.24 19.35
N CYS A 95 6.31 -3.28 20.22
CA CYS A 95 7.58 -3.26 20.98
C CYS A 95 8.88 -3.36 20.14
N ASP A 96 8.78 -3.33 18.81
CA ASP A 96 9.88 -3.37 17.82
C ASP A 96 10.13 -1.99 17.18
N GLY A 97 9.55 -0.95 17.78
CA GLY A 97 9.61 0.44 17.32
C GLY A 97 8.43 0.86 16.44
N GLN A 98 7.56 -0.05 16.02
CA GLN A 98 6.37 0.34 15.25
C GLN A 98 5.35 1.08 16.10
N THR A 99 4.75 2.12 15.53
CA THR A 99 3.73 2.93 16.22
C THR A 99 2.44 3.01 15.42
N THR A 100 1.32 3.19 16.10
CA THR A 100 0.04 3.43 15.43
C THR A 100 0.12 4.73 14.63
N ALA A 101 -0.45 4.76 13.44
CA ALA A 101 -0.49 5.95 12.59
C ALA A 101 -1.88 6.13 12.00
N SER A 102 -2.07 7.22 11.26
CA SER A 102 -3.31 7.48 10.53
C SER A 102 -3.08 8.56 9.48
N THR A 103 -3.85 8.49 8.41
CA THR A 103 -3.88 9.53 7.38
C THR A 103 -4.73 10.71 7.83
N TRP A 104 -4.45 11.88 7.27
CA TRP A 104 -5.24 13.08 7.45
C TRP A 104 -5.20 13.93 6.19
N PHE A 105 -6.33 14.55 5.84
CA PHE A 105 -6.44 15.46 4.71
C PHE A 105 -6.32 16.93 5.12
N ALA A 106 -5.65 17.21 6.25
CA ALA A 106 -5.27 18.56 6.69
C ALA A 106 -6.35 19.63 6.46
N GLN A 107 -6.10 20.62 5.59
CA GLN A 107 -7.03 21.72 5.29
C GLN A 107 -7.99 21.42 4.13
N TRP A 108 -7.88 20.25 3.50
CA TRP A 108 -8.72 19.86 2.38
C TRP A 108 -10.10 19.39 2.88
N PRO A 109 -11.21 20.04 2.49
CA PRO A 109 -12.51 19.83 3.14
C PRO A 109 -13.37 18.74 2.51
N TYR A 110 -12.88 18.05 1.48
CA TYR A 110 -13.66 17.06 0.71
C TYR A 110 -13.22 15.63 1.01
N ASN A 111 -14.16 14.68 0.91
CA ASN A 111 -13.94 13.25 1.21
C ASN A 111 -13.38 12.45 0.02
N GLU A 112 -12.46 13.07 -0.72
CA GLU A 112 -11.74 12.50 -1.85
C GLU A 112 -10.38 13.21 -1.95
N PRO A 113 -9.29 12.55 -2.38
CA PRO A 113 -8.00 13.24 -2.55
C PRO A 113 -8.09 14.39 -3.57
N PRO A 114 -7.35 15.49 -3.38
CA PRO A 114 -7.33 16.59 -4.34
C PRO A 114 -6.69 16.17 -5.67
N ILE A 115 -5.65 15.34 -5.61
CA ILE A 115 -4.97 14.80 -6.79
C ILE A 115 -4.68 13.31 -6.54
N VAL A 116 -4.81 12.50 -7.59
CA VAL A 116 -4.32 11.13 -7.61
C VAL A 116 -3.36 10.97 -8.79
N GLY A 117 -2.11 10.62 -8.49
CA GLY A 117 -1.16 10.13 -9.49
C GLY A 117 -1.35 8.62 -9.66
N ALA A 118 -1.25 8.12 -10.87
CA ALA A 118 -1.25 6.70 -11.15
C ALA A 118 -0.08 6.34 -12.07
N LEU A 119 0.74 5.38 -11.65
CA LEU A 119 1.79 4.79 -12.46
C LEU A 119 1.27 3.46 -13.00
N VAL A 120 1.18 3.35 -14.32
CA VAL A 120 0.63 2.18 -15.01
C VAL A 120 1.76 1.46 -15.74
N HIS A 121 1.99 0.21 -15.36
CA HIS A 121 2.97 -0.66 -16.01
C HIS A 121 2.26 -1.61 -16.96
N TYR A 122 2.76 -1.68 -18.18
CA TYR A 122 2.27 -2.60 -19.19
C TYR A 122 3.13 -3.87 -19.23
N GLN A 123 2.57 -4.95 -19.73
CA GLN A 123 3.29 -6.19 -20.00
C GLN A 123 4.31 -5.91 -21.10
N ILE A 124 5.57 -6.28 -20.86
CA ILE A 124 6.61 -6.23 -21.89
C ILE A 124 6.28 -7.32 -22.92
N ILE A 125 5.72 -6.91 -24.04
CA ILE A 125 5.58 -7.77 -25.21
C ILE A 125 6.91 -7.65 -25.95
N LYS A 126 7.60 -8.78 -26.18
CA LYS A 126 9.01 -8.87 -26.66
C LYS A 126 9.37 -7.99 -27.88
N GLU A 127 8.40 -7.44 -28.59
CA GLU A 127 8.58 -6.61 -29.79
C GLU A 127 8.29 -5.12 -29.55
N ASN A 128 7.57 -4.77 -28.47
CA ASN A 128 7.25 -3.40 -28.08
C ASN A 128 7.62 -3.22 -26.60
N ASN A 129 8.74 -2.56 -26.31
CA ASN A 129 9.07 -2.08 -24.98
C ASN A 129 8.01 -1.06 -24.53
N HIS A 130 6.85 -1.53 -24.05
CA HIS A 130 5.83 -0.66 -23.51
C HIS A 130 6.38 -0.01 -22.25
N MET A 131 6.63 1.28 -22.37
CA MET A 131 7.08 2.13 -21.30
C MET A 131 5.95 2.35 -20.30
N PRO A 132 6.25 2.51 -19.00
CA PRO A 132 5.25 2.91 -18.03
C PRO A 132 4.65 4.28 -18.41
N SER A 133 3.38 4.48 -18.04
CA SER A 133 2.71 5.78 -18.17
C SER A 133 2.36 6.34 -16.79
N VAL A 134 2.37 7.67 -16.68
CA VAL A 134 1.96 8.37 -15.46
C VAL A 134 0.70 9.17 -15.76
N ALA A 135 -0.40 8.84 -15.11
CA ALA A 135 -1.64 9.61 -15.18
C ALA A 135 -1.79 10.50 -13.94
N PHE A 136 -2.33 11.70 -14.14
CA PHE A 136 -2.76 12.58 -13.06
C PHE A 136 -4.26 12.79 -13.17
N VAL A 137 -4.98 12.57 -12.07
CA VAL A 137 -6.40 12.84 -11.93
C VAL A 137 -6.58 13.92 -10.88
N PHE A 138 -7.23 15.02 -11.27
CA PHE A 138 -7.46 16.20 -10.44
C PHE A 138 -8.93 16.24 -10.03
N ASN A 139 -9.16 16.44 -8.73
CA ASN A 139 -10.49 16.51 -8.16
C ASN A 139 -11.31 17.66 -8.76
N GLN A 140 -12.58 17.40 -9.08
CA GLN A 140 -13.51 18.39 -9.62
C GLN A 140 -13.72 19.62 -8.73
N HIS A 141 -13.45 19.49 -7.42
CA HIS A 141 -13.55 20.58 -6.45
C HIS A 141 -12.33 21.50 -6.41
N LEU A 142 -11.25 21.15 -7.12
CA LEU A 142 -10.13 22.08 -7.32
C LEU A 142 -10.55 23.19 -8.27
N ASN A 143 -10.24 24.44 -7.90
CA ASN A 143 -10.31 25.57 -8.84
C ASN A 143 -9.17 25.47 -9.86
N PHE A 144 -9.27 24.54 -10.80
CA PHE A 144 -8.21 24.13 -11.71
C PHE A 144 -8.57 24.45 -13.16
N SER A 145 -7.74 25.26 -13.83
CA SER A 145 -7.95 25.65 -15.24
C SER A 145 -7.58 24.55 -16.25
N GLY A 146 -6.99 23.45 -15.78
CA GLY A 146 -6.42 22.40 -16.61
C GLY A 146 -4.90 22.55 -16.83
N GLU A 147 -4.31 23.74 -16.62
CA GLU A 147 -2.87 23.96 -16.76
C GLU A 147 -2.11 23.66 -15.47
N PHE A 148 -1.06 22.84 -15.54
CA PHE A 148 -0.23 22.50 -14.39
C PHE A 148 1.23 22.26 -14.78
N THR A 149 2.11 22.32 -13.78
CA THR A 149 3.53 22.05 -13.89
C THR A 149 3.87 20.81 -13.05
N VAL A 150 4.79 19.98 -13.54
CA VAL A 150 5.39 18.88 -12.78
C VAL A 150 6.89 19.12 -12.68
N ASP A 151 7.38 19.15 -11.45
CA ASP A 151 8.80 19.28 -11.15
C ASP A 151 9.34 18.01 -10.49
N TYR A 152 10.60 17.67 -10.77
CA TYR A 152 11.32 16.59 -10.09
C TYR A 152 12.82 16.89 -10.05
N ILE A 153 13.57 16.14 -9.25
CA ILE A 153 15.02 16.25 -9.17
C ILE A 153 15.66 15.12 -9.96
N LEU A 154 16.49 15.48 -10.95
CA LEU A 154 17.31 14.54 -11.72
C LEU A 154 18.77 14.91 -11.51
N ASN A 155 19.57 14.01 -10.91
CA ASN A 155 20.99 14.24 -10.64
C ASN A 155 21.27 15.57 -9.93
N GLY A 156 20.47 15.90 -8.92
CA GLY A 156 20.56 17.15 -8.15
C GLY A 156 20.02 18.40 -8.86
N THR A 157 19.59 18.28 -10.11
CA THR A 157 19.03 19.40 -10.89
C THR A 157 17.51 19.32 -10.93
N ARG A 158 16.83 20.45 -10.73
CA ARG A 158 15.38 20.54 -10.86
C ARG A 158 14.97 20.59 -12.34
N VAL A 159 14.16 19.63 -12.75
CA VAL A 159 13.55 19.54 -14.08
C VAL A 159 12.08 19.91 -13.96
N SER A 160 11.54 20.63 -14.95
CA SER A 160 10.17 21.17 -14.93
C SER A 160 9.49 20.96 -16.27
N HIS A 161 8.25 20.47 -16.24
CA HIS A 161 7.42 20.25 -17.43
C HIS A 161 6.05 20.88 -17.24
N ASN A 162 5.52 21.53 -18.27
CA ASN A 162 4.17 22.13 -18.25
C ASN A 162 3.22 21.27 -19.07
N PHE A 163 2.02 21.05 -18.55
CA PHE A 163 1.01 20.18 -19.12
C PHE A 163 -0.37 20.82 -19.10
N GLN A 164 -1.24 20.28 -19.95
CA GLN A 164 -2.66 20.64 -20.03
C GLN A 164 -3.50 19.37 -19.81
N ALA A 165 -4.20 19.30 -18.69
CA ALA A 165 -5.22 18.31 -18.42
C ALA A 165 -6.51 18.63 -19.19
N TYR A 166 -7.23 17.59 -19.57
CA TYR A 166 -8.55 17.67 -20.19
C TYR A 166 -9.64 17.30 -19.19
N LYS A 167 -10.84 17.89 -19.33
CA LYS A 167 -11.97 17.61 -18.46
C LYS A 167 -12.71 16.34 -18.91
N THR A 168 -13.01 15.43 -17.99
CA THR A 168 -13.80 14.22 -18.24
C THR A 168 -15.30 14.53 -18.12
N PRO A 169 -16.19 13.68 -18.68
CA PRO A 169 -17.64 13.84 -18.56
C PRO A 169 -18.13 13.90 -17.11
N GLU A 170 -17.44 13.22 -16.20
CA GLU A 170 -17.75 13.14 -14.77
C GLU A 170 -17.25 14.38 -14.00
N GLY A 171 -16.66 15.37 -14.67
CA GLY A 171 -16.27 16.65 -14.10
C GLY A 171 -14.82 16.76 -13.62
N TRP A 172 -14.08 15.65 -13.63
CA TRP A 172 -12.67 15.57 -13.25
C TRP A 172 -11.78 16.15 -14.33
N SER A 173 -10.56 16.55 -13.99
CA SER A 173 -9.53 16.80 -15.01
C SER A 173 -8.53 15.64 -15.00
N LYS A 174 -8.09 15.22 -16.18
CA LYS A 174 -7.13 14.11 -16.34
C LYS A 174 -6.02 14.50 -17.31
N PHE A 175 -4.82 14.01 -17.05
CA PHE A 175 -3.69 14.03 -17.97
C PHE A 175 -3.01 12.66 -17.95
N VAL A 176 -2.41 12.25 -19.07
CA VAL A 176 -1.61 11.03 -19.19
C VAL A 176 -0.28 11.39 -19.84
N TRP A 177 0.81 11.15 -19.11
CA TRP A 177 2.18 11.23 -19.59
C TRP A 177 2.58 9.85 -20.12
N ASP A 178 2.55 9.70 -21.44
CA ASP A 178 2.83 8.43 -22.13
C ASP A 178 3.73 8.66 -23.37
N PRO A 179 4.93 8.06 -23.41
CA PRO A 179 5.58 7.33 -22.33
C PRO A 179 5.99 8.27 -21.18
N ALA A 180 6.02 7.75 -19.94
CA ALA A 180 6.67 8.46 -18.86
C ALA A 180 8.19 8.54 -19.13
N PRO A 181 8.87 9.60 -18.67
CA PRO A 181 10.30 9.78 -18.92
C PRO A 181 11.13 8.63 -18.38
N LEU A 182 12.02 8.12 -19.22
CA LEU A 182 12.94 7.02 -18.91
C LEU A 182 13.83 7.34 -17.70
N GLU A 183 14.23 8.60 -17.56
CA GLU A 183 15.11 9.07 -16.50
C GLU A 183 14.49 8.98 -15.09
N LEU A 184 13.17 8.81 -14.99
CA LEU A 184 12.49 8.62 -13.71
C LEU A 184 12.58 7.16 -13.22
N GLU A 185 13.17 6.26 -14.02
CA GLU A 185 13.47 4.87 -13.68
C GLU A 185 12.27 4.08 -13.12
N PHE A 186 11.05 4.41 -13.56
CA PHE A 186 9.85 3.68 -13.16
C PHE A 186 9.81 2.22 -13.66
N ALA A 187 10.69 1.87 -14.60
CA ALA A 187 10.59 0.67 -15.44
C ALA A 187 10.80 -0.68 -14.71
N GLU A 188 11.63 -0.74 -13.66
CA GLU A 188 12.09 -2.02 -13.09
C GLU A 188 11.99 -2.06 -11.56
N TYR A 189 10.82 -1.72 -11.01
CA TYR A 189 10.56 -1.49 -9.58
C TYR A 189 11.06 -0.10 -9.15
N PRO A 190 10.23 0.70 -8.44
CA PRO A 190 10.63 2.03 -7.99
C PRO A 190 11.63 1.92 -6.84
N ILE A 191 12.87 1.55 -7.17
CA ILE A 191 14.01 1.51 -6.26
C ILE A 191 14.56 2.93 -6.08
N LYS A 192 14.56 3.74 -7.15
CA LYS A 192 14.79 5.18 -7.02
C LYS A 192 13.53 5.89 -6.55
N ASP A 193 13.63 6.37 -5.33
CA ASP A 193 12.67 7.27 -4.71
C ASP A 193 12.60 8.59 -5.47
N THR A 194 11.70 8.66 -6.46
CA THR A 194 11.41 9.92 -7.17
C THR A 194 10.06 10.46 -6.76
N THR A 195 10.09 11.69 -6.25
CA THR A 195 8.89 12.46 -5.93
C THR A 195 8.66 13.52 -7.00
N LEU A 196 7.48 13.49 -7.61
CA LEU A 196 6.97 14.49 -8.53
C LEU A 196 6.24 15.56 -7.73
N LEU A 197 6.59 16.83 -7.93
CA LEU A 197 5.89 17.98 -7.37
C LEU A 197 4.95 18.55 -8.41
N VAL A 198 3.65 18.46 -8.16
CA VAL A 198 2.61 18.95 -9.06
C VAL A 198 2.13 20.33 -8.60
N LYS A 199 2.17 21.34 -9.47
CA LYS A 199 1.66 22.68 -9.18
C LYS A 199 0.64 23.12 -10.21
N LEU A 200 -0.55 23.43 -9.74
CA LEU A 200 -1.64 23.92 -10.58
C LEU A 200 -1.39 25.39 -10.93
N LYS A 201 -1.74 25.82 -12.14
CA LYS A 201 -1.66 27.23 -12.52
C LYS A 201 -2.50 28.09 -11.58
N GLY A 202 -1.89 29.15 -11.05
CA GLY A 202 -2.52 30.05 -10.08
C GLY A 202 -2.40 29.61 -8.63
N TYR A 203 -1.93 28.40 -8.34
CA TYR A 203 -1.63 27.96 -6.97
C TYR A 203 -0.21 28.40 -6.60
N LYS A 204 -0.03 28.74 -5.33
CA LYS A 204 1.30 29.03 -4.77
C LYS A 204 2.04 27.74 -4.40
N ASP A 205 1.29 26.74 -3.97
CA ASP A 205 1.76 25.55 -3.26
C ASP A 205 1.75 24.30 -4.16
N TRP A 206 2.44 23.25 -3.71
CA TRP A 206 2.71 22.03 -4.46
C TRP A 206 1.95 20.83 -3.89
N PHE A 207 1.67 19.84 -4.73
CA PHE A 207 1.20 18.52 -4.30
C PHE A 207 2.30 17.49 -4.56
N PRO A 208 2.79 16.77 -3.55
CA PRO A 208 3.76 15.71 -3.75
C PRO A 208 3.06 14.45 -4.27
N ILE A 209 3.67 13.80 -5.26
CA ILE A 209 3.25 12.52 -5.81
C ILE A 209 4.50 11.63 -5.86
N ARG A 210 4.49 10.53 -5.11
CA ARG A 210 5.63 9.61 -4.99
C ARG A 210 5.16 8.19 -5.20
N PHE A 211 5.72 7.53 -6.21
CA PHE A 211 5.46 6.12 -6.48
C PHE A 211 6.51 5.27 -5.78
N TYR A 212 6.40 5.13 -4.45
CA TYR A 212 7.32 4.29 -3.67
C TYR A 212 6.59 3.07 -3.13
N MET A 213 6.95 1.91 -3.65
CA MET A 213 6.39 0.64 -3.23
C MET A 213 7.42 -0.48 -3.49
N PRO A 214 8.31 -0.75 -2.52
CA PRO A 214 9.40 -1.72 -2.67
C PRO A 214 8.89 -3.17 -2.59
N VAL A 215 8.34 -3.67 -3.69
CA VAL A 215 7.83 -5.04 -3.80
C VAL A 215 8.78 -5.91 -4.59
N HIS A 216 9.04 -7.10 -4.07
CA HIS A 216 9.80 -8.16 -4.73
C HIS A 216 9.02 -9.47 -4.68
N THR A 217 9.45 -10.47 -5.46
CA THR A 217 8.94 -11.82 -5.26
C THR A 217 9.48 -12.40 -3.96
N VAL A 218 8.69 -13.25 -3.32
CA VAL A 218 9.06 -13.96 -2.10
C VAL A 218 10.33 -14.79 -2.34
N GLU A 219 10.45 -15.44 -3.51
CA GLU A 219 11.63 -16.19 -3.91
C GLU A 219 12.88 -15.30 -3.99
N MET A 220 12.79 -14.11 -4.57
CA MET A 220 13.94 -13.18 -4.65
C MET A 220 14.45 -12.80 -3.26
N ILE A 221 13.55 -12.56 -2.30
CA ILE A 221 13.93 -12.26 -0.92
C ILE A 221 14.61 -13.47 -0.29
N LYS A 222 14.10 -14.69 -0.51
CA LYS A 222 14.74 -15.92 -0.03
C LYS A 222 16.17 -16.03 -0.51
N ASP A 223 16.35 -15.84 -1.81
CA ASP A 223 17.62 -16.05 -2.48
C ASP A 223 18.64 -14.96 -2.09
N SER A 224 18.16 -13.81 -1.63
CA SER A 224 19.00 -12.75 -1.03
C SER A 224 19.56 -13.12 0.35
N LEU A 225 18.96 -14.08 1.05
CA LEU A 225 19.42 -14.52 2.37
C LEU A 225 20.57 -15.53 2.27
N PRO A 226 21.55 -15.49 3.18
CA PRO A 226 22.53 -16.56 3.33
C PRO A 226 21.84 -17.93 3.46
N LYS A 227 22.38 -18.97 2.81
CA LYS A 227 21.79 -20.33 2.84
C LYS A 227 21.54 -20.86 4.25
N SER A 228 22.38 -20.51 5.21
CA SER A 228 22.23 -20.88 6.63
C SER A 228 21.01 -20.24 7.30
N GLN A 229 20.45 -19.18 6.71
CA GLN A 229 19.30 -18.43 7.21
C GLN A 229 18.01 -18.69 6.43
N GLN A 230 18.07 -19.44 5.32
CA GLN A 230 16.88 -19.82 4.55
C GLN A 230 16.05 -20.93 5.22
N ARG A 231 16.51 -21.45 6.37
CA ARG A 231 15.83 -22.50 7.15
C ARG A 231 15.94 -22.21 8.64
N TYR A 232 14.96 -22.69 9.39
CA TYR A 232 15.03 -22.72 10.86
C TYR A 232 16.00 -23.81 11.33
N ALA A 233 16.44 -23.71 12.59
CA ALA A 233 17.37 -24.67 13.20
C ALA A 233 16.86 -26.12 13.21
N ASP A 234 15.55 -26.32 13.12
CA ASP A 234 14.90 -27.63 13.02
C ASP A 234 14.75 -28.15 11.57
N GLY A 235 15.32 -27.43 10.59
CA GLY A 235 15.35 -27.80 9.18
C GLY A 235 14.13 -27.36 8.36
N ARG A 236 13.09 -26.79 8.99
CA ARG A 236 11.92 -26.24 8.30
C ARG A 236 12.28 -25.02 7.44
N ASP A 237 11.50 -24.79 6.38
CA ASP A 237 11.66 -23.63 5.51
C ASP A 237 11.39 -22.34 6.27
N LEU A 238 12.06 -21.25 5.87
CA LEU A 238 11.90 -19.93 6.47
C LEU A 238 10.48 -19.38 6.22
N PHE A 239 9.94 -19.59 5.02
CA PHE A 239 8.58 -19.22 4.66
C PHE A 239 7.57 -20.23 5.15
N ASP A 240 6.41 -19.72 5.54
CA ASP A 240 5.29 -20.53 5.97
C ASP A 240 5.73 -21.65 6.90
N ARG A 241 6.46 -21.29 7.96
CA ARG A 241 7.03 -22.24 8.94
C ARG A 241 6.00 -23.25 9.46
N GLU A 242 4.76 -22.79 9.59
CA GLU A 242 3.66 -23.60 10.08
C GLU A 242 3.00 -24.45 8.99
N ASP A 243 3.41 -24.37 7.72
CA ASP A 243 2.80 -25.05 6.56
C ASP A 243 1.28 -24.84 6.52
N VAL A 244 0.86 -23.58 6.56
CA VAL A 244 -0.55 -23.15 6.55
C VAL A 244 -0.97 -22.49 5.25
N ARG A 245 -0.08 -22.40 4.25
CA ARG A 245 -0.40 -21.88 2.93
C ARG A 245 -1.67 -22.53 2.39
N TYR A 246 -2.56 -21.70 1.86
CA TYR A 246 -3.79 -22.15 1.26
C TYR A 246 -3.49 -23.03 0.04
N LYS A 247 -4.00 -24.26 0.07
CA LYS A 247 -3.87 -25.25 -1.01
C LYS A 247 -5.27 -25.57 -1.52
N PRO A 248 -5.77 -24.91 -2.59
CA PRO A 248 -7.15 -25.04 -3.04
C PRO A 248 -7.58 -26.49 -3.33
N ASN A 249 -6.62 -27.31 -3.75
CA ASN A 249 -6.83 -28.71 -4.15
C ASN A 249 -6.66 -29.71 -3.00
N GLU A 250 -6.13 -29.29 -1.84
CA GLU A 250 -5.82 -30.18 -0.71
C GLU A 250 -6.67 -29.85 0.53
N SER A 251 -7.02 -28.58 0.72
CA SER A 251 -7.76 -28.09 1.87
C SER A 251 -8.78 -27.05 1.46
N LYS A 252 -10.03 -27.21 1.92
CA LYS A 252 -11.07 -26.18 1.82
C LYS A 252 -10.94 -25.11 2.91
N GLU A 253 -9.94 -25.21 3.78
CA GLU A 253 -9.78 -24.32 4.93
C GLU A 253 -8.81 -23.17 4.60
N SER A 254 -9.19 -21.94 4.96
CA SER A 254 -8.31 -20.78 4.85
C SER A 254 -7.05 -20.94 5.70
N SER A 255 -5.97 -20.27 5.32
CA SER A 255 -4.70 -20.28 6.06
C SER A 255 -4.90 -19.85 7.51
N PHE A 256 -5.81 -18.89 7.74
CA PHE A 256 -6.25 -18.50 9.08
C PHE A 256 -6.80 -19.66 9.91
N ARG A 257 -7.75 -20.45 9.37
CA ARG A 257 -8.34 -21.58 10.11
C ARG A 257 -7.32 -22.68 10.39
N GLN A 258 -6.45 -22.96 9.42
CA GLN A 258 -5.36 -23.93 9.58
C GLN A 258 -4.40 -23.50 10.70
N LEU A 259 -4.01 -22.22 10.71
CA LEU A 259 -3.12 -21.64 11.71
C LEU A 259 -3.74 -21.69 13.12
N ILE A 260 -5.00 -21.27 13.26
CA ILE A 260 -5.72 -21.35 14.55
C ILE A 260 -5.77 -22.79 15.06
N LYS A 261 -6.09 -23.76 14.20
CA LYS A 261 -6.11 -25.18 14.59
C LYS A 261 -4.73 -25.68 15.03
N LYS A 262 -3.67 -25.38 14.28
CA LYS A 262 -2.30 -25.80 14.62
C LYS A 262 -1.85 -25.21 15.96
N HIS A 263 -2.10 -23.93 16.21
CA HIS A 263 -1.73 -23.28 17.47
C HIS A 263 -2.62 -23.69 18.66
N GLN A 264 -3.89 -24.03 18.44
CA GLN A 264 -4.77 -24.55 19.50
C GLN A 264 -4.53 -26.04 19.81
N ALA A 265 -4.10 -26.83 18.81
CA ALA A 265 -3.92 -28.28 18.95
C ALA A 265 -2.50 -28.70 19.36
N GLY A 266 -1.47 -27.90 19.07
CA GLY A 266 -0.06 -28.25 19.32
C GLY A 266 0.35 -28.17 20.79
N THR A 267 1.01 -29.20 21.30
CA THR A 267 1.60 -29.21 22.66
C THR A 267 2.68 -28.13 22.85
N LEU A 268 3.41 -27.77 21.79
CA LEU A 268 4.37 -26.65 21.76
C LEU A 268 3.70 -25.28 21.97
N TYR A 269 2.43 -25.14 21.56
CA TYR A 269 1.74 -23.86 21.47
C TYR A 269 0.61 -23.69 22.50
N LYS A 270 0.32 -24.72 23.33
CA LYS A 270 -0.61 -24.61 24.46
C LYS A 270 -0.31 -23.46 25.43
N ASN A 271 0.96 -23.01 25.47
CA ASN A 271 1.40 -21.86 26.26
C ASN A 271 1.62 -20.59 25.44
N SER A 272 1.52 -20.65 24.11
CA SER A 272 1.63 -19.47 23.24
C SER A 272 0.36 -18.62 23.40
N LYS A 273 0.53 -17.38 23.87
CA LYS A 273 -0.60 -16.44 24.02
C LYS A 273 -1.02 -15.96 22.63
N ILE A 274 -1.98 -16.63 22.00
CA ILE A 274 -2.70 -16.03 20.87
C ILE A 274 -3.47 -14.84 21.45
N LYS A 275 -2.97 -13.62 21.24
CA LYS A 275 -3.67 -12.42 21.68
C LYS A 275 -4.54 -11.94 20.53
N ARG A 276 -5.86 -11.97 20.72
CA ARG A 276 -6.77 -11.14 19.94
C ARG A 276 -6.54 -9.71 20.36
N THR A 277 -6.06 -8.88 19.46
CA THR A 277 -5.72 -7.50 19.79
C THR A 277 -6.25 -6.57 18.71
N GLU A 278 -6.90 -5.49 19.15
CA GLU A 278 -7.23 -4.34 18.31
C GLU A 278 -6.00 -3.40 18.12
N VAL A 279 -4.77 -3.90 18.28
CA VAL A 279 -3.54 -3.08 18.20
C VAL A 279 -3.33 -2.43 16.83
N HIS A 280 -3.98 -2.97 15.80
CA HIS A 280 -3.99 -2.44 14.45
C HIS A 280 -5.06 -1.35 14.21
N SER A 281 -6.07 -1.23 15.08
CA SER A 281 -7.25 -0.42 14.78
C SER A 281 -7.39 0.84 15.62
N LYS A 282 -6.44 1.16 16.51
CA LYS A 282 -6.51 2.34 17.40
C LYS A 282 -5.38 3.30 17.15
N PHE A 283 -5.70 4.57 16.96
CA PHE A 283 -4.75 5.67 16.90
C PHE A 283 -5.01 6.65 18.04
N SER A 284 -4.00 6.92 18.85
CA SER A 284 -4.10 7.84 19.98
C SER A 284 -3.50 9.20 19.63
N ALA A 285 -4.36 10.23 19.53
CA ALA A 285 -3.96 11.62 19.39
C ALA A 285 -4.31 12.39 20.67
N GLY A 286 -3.31 12.58 21.54
CA GLY A 286 -3.52 13.19 22.85
C GLY A 286 -4.42 12.33 23.73
N ARG A 287 -5.48 12.91 24.33
CA ARG A 287 -6.37 12.23 25.30
C ARG A 287 -7.47 11.37 24.66
N ARG A 288 -7.57 11.30 23.33
CA ARG A 288 -8.63 10.56 22.62
C ARG A 288 -8.01 9.49 21.71
N SER A 289 -8.53 8.28 21.80
CA SER A 289 -8.25 7.20 20.85
C SER A 289 -9.34 7.20 19.77
N ARG A 290 -8.93 7.10 18.50
CA ARG A 290 -9.84 6.92 17.35
C ARG A 290 -9.63 5.54 16.74
N LYS A 291 -10.73 4.93 16.27
CA LYS A 291 -10.62 3.74 15.40
C LYS A 291 -10.13 4.14 14.00
N THR A 292 -9.16 3.42 13.46
CA THR A 292 -8.57 3.64 12.12
C THR A 292 -8.86 2.48 11.17
N SER A 293 -9.34 1.35 11.69
CA SER A 293 -9.83 0.23 10.91
C SER A 293 -10.90 -0.55 11.67
N VAL A 294 -11.56 -1.48 10.96
CA VAL A 294 -12.46 -2.48 11.57
C VAL A 294 -11.92 -3.89 11.38
N GLY A 295 -12.39 -4.81 12.21
CA GLY A 295 -11.91 -6.20 12.25
C GLY A 295 -10.84 -6.44 13.31
N THR A 296 -10.77 -7.70 13.75
CA THR A 296 -9.74 -8.17 14.68
C THR A 296 -8.52 -8.60 13.89
N SER A 297 -7.36 -8.09 14.30
CA SER A 297 -6.06 -8.58 13.85
C SER A 297 -5.51 -9.61 14.81
N TRP A 298 -4.99 -10.69 14.25
CA TRP A 298 -4.35 -11.78 14.99
C TRP A 298 -2.87 -11.76 14.69
N ASN A 299 -2.07 -11.54 15.72
CA ASN A 299 -0.62 -11.66 15.65
C ASN A 299 -0.22 -12.97 16.30
N ILE A 300 0.30 -13.90 15.49
CA ILE A 300 0.81 -15.18 15.98
C ILE A 300 2.31 -15.18 15.76
N LEU A 301 3.05 -15.04 16.86
CA LEU A 301 4.51 -15.03 16.85
C LEU A 301 5.02 -16.45 16.68
N SER A 302 5.85 -16.67 15.67
CA SER A 302 6.68 -17.87 15.61
C SER A 302 7.97 -17.60 16.38
N GLU A 303 8.47 -18.59 17.13
CA GLU A 303 9.72 -18.43 17.90
C GLU A 303 10.86 -18.01 16.96
N SER A 304 11.54 -16.90 17.25
CA SER A 304 12.78 -16.59 16.54
C SER A 304 13.84 -17.61 16.96
N PRO A 305 14.56 -18.28 16.03
CA PRO A 305 15.76 -19.00 16.38
C PRO A 305 16.69 -18.07 17.18
N ASN A 306 17.30 -18.60 18.25
CA ASN A 306 18.49 -17.97 18.80
C ASN A 306 19.46 -17.79 17.61
N GLU A 307 19.73 -16.54 17.22
CA GLU A 307 20.56 -16.09 16.07
C GLU A 307 19.86 -15.69 14.75
N ALA A 308 18.58 -15.99 14.49
CA ALA A 308 17.98 -15.63 13.19
C ALA A 308 17.90 -14.11 12.95
N LEU A 309 18.25 -13.64 11.75
CA LEU A 309 18.10 -12.23 11.36
C LEU A 309 16.63 -11.80 11.22
N ILE A 310 15.72 -12.76 11.13
CA ILE A 310 14.30 -12.54 10.91
C ILE A 310 13.51 -13.19 12.05
N SER A 311 12.52 -12.45 12.56
CA SER A 311 11.43 -13.01 13.36
C SER A 311 10.18 -13.04 12.50
N SER A 312 9.53 -14.20 12.40
CA SER A 312 8.29 -14.35 11.64
C SER A 312 7.07 -14.21 12.56
N ALA A 313 6.07 -13.52 12.05
CA ALA A 313 4.77 -13.38 12.68
C ALA A 313 3.70 -13.55 11.60
N TYR A 314 2.61 -14.22 11.93
CA TYR A 314 1.44 -14.25 11.07
C TYR A 314 0.51 -13.12 11.49
N ASN A 315 0.12 -12.28 10.53
CA ASN A 315 -0.89 -11.25 10.70
C ASN A 315 -2.14 -11.69 9.95
N CYS A 316 -3.19 -12.04 10.69
CA CYS A 316 -4.46 -12.41 10.10
C CYS A 316 -5.53 -11.38 10.36
N LEU A 317 -6.32 -11.08 9.35
CA LEU A 317 -7.42 -10.13 9.40
C LEU A 317 -8.73 -10.86 9.19
N GLU A 318 -9.74 -10.46 9.96
CA GLU A 318 -11.11 -10.86 9.71
C GLU A 318 -11.60 -10.34 8.34
N GLY A 319 -12.59 -11.03 7.80
CA GLY A 319 -13.37 -10.57 6.65
C GLY A 319 -13.92 -9.14 6.84
N ARG A 320 -14.22 -8.50 5.73
CA ARG A 320 -14.78 -7.16 5.67
C ARG A 320 -16.11 -7.07 6.42
N ASP A 321 -16.22 -6.13 7.35
CA ASP A 321 -17.45 -5.86 8.12
C ASP A 321 -18.09 -4.54 7.68
N ILE A 322 -18.97 -4.61 6.68
CA ILE A 322 -19.58 -3.43 6.04
C ILE A 322 -20.40 -2.60 7.02
N GLU A 323 -21.11 -3.23 7.97
CA GLU A 323 -21.94 -2.50 8.92
C GLU A 323 -21.08 -1.75 9.93
N LEU A 324 -20.00 -2.35 10.41
CA LEU A 324 -19.08 -1.70 11.33
C LEU A 324 -18.25 -0.61 10.63
N GLU A 325 -17.86 -0.83 9.36
CA GLU A 325 -17.26 0.22 8.52
C GLU A 325 -18.18 1.44 8.43
N LYS A 326 -19.47 1.23 8.13
CA LYS A 326 -20.48 2.30 8.04
C LYS A 326 -20.71 3.02 9.37
N GLU A 327 -20.66 2.30 10.47
CA GLU A 327 -20.78 2.89 11.81
C GLU A 327 -19.59 3.80 12.12
N LEU A 328 -18.38 3.32 11.87
CA LEU A 328 -17.13 3.95 12.29
C LEU A 328 -16.52 4.91 11.26
N GLY A 329 -16.92 4.79 9.99
CA GLY A 329 -16.40 5.58 8.88
C GLY A 329 -14.98 5.19 8.45
N VAL A 330 -14.54 3.95 8.68
CA VAL A 330 -13.18 3.46 8.34
C VAL A 330 -13.27 2.17 7.53
N ALA A 331 -12.15 1.73 6.95
CA ALA A 331 -12.05 0.49 6.17
C ALA A 331 -11.71 -0.74 7.04
N SER A 332 -12.12 -1.94 6.62
CA SER A 332 -11.71 -3.21 7.27
C SER A 332 -10.25 -3.55 7.03
N GLY A 333 -9.48 -3.81 8.08
CA GLY A 333 -8.08 -4.23 7.97
C GLY A 333 -7.17 -3.72 9.09
N SER A 334 -5.92 -3.39 8.75
CA SER A 334 -4.83 -3.26 9.74
C SER A 334 -4.55 -1.85 10.25
N GLY A 335 -5.31 -0.82 9.85
CA GLY A 335 -4.97 0.57 10.16
C GLY A 335 -3.56 0.96 9.70
N TRP A 336 -3.18 2.22 9.92
CA TRP A 336 -1.84 2.67 9.54
C TRP A 336 -0.84 2.39 10.67
N HIS A 337 0.36 2.00 10.29
CA HIS A 337 1.49 1.82 11.21
C HIS A 337 2.71 2.54 10.68
N ARG A 338 3.36 3.33 11.54
CA ARG A 338 4.71 3.81 11.26
C ARG A 338 5.68 2.66 11.45
N VAL A 339 6.56 2.46 10.47
CA VAL A 339 7.64 1.48 10.54
C VAL A 339 8.69 1.98 11.54
N GLY A 340 9.08 1.10 12.46
CA GLY A 340 10.03 1.39 13.54
C GLY A 340 11.48 1.25 13.11
N ASP A 341 12.38 1.12 14.09
CA ASP A 341 13.82 0.93 13.88
C ASP A 341 14.14 -0.30 13.01
N ARG A 342 13.32 -1.34 13.14
CA ARG A 342 13.44 -2.57 12.39
C ARG A 342 12.67 -2.50 11.07
N SER A 343 13.31 -2.97 10.01
CA SER A 343 12.63 -3.21 8.75
C SER A 343 11.59 -4.31 8.88
N ILE A 344 10.57 -4.25 8.03
CA ILE A 344 9.50 -5.22 8.00
C ILE A 344 9.27 -5.67 6.56
N SER A 345 9.14 -6.97 6.36
CA SER A 345 8.54 -7.51 5.15
C SER A 345 7.12 -7.97 5.41
N LEU A 346 6.21 -7.71 4.48
CA LEU A 346 4.87 -8.26 4.44
C LEU A 346 4.76 -9.17 3.22
N LEU A 347 4.57 -10.47 3.43
CA LEU A 347 4.58 -11.50 2.40
C LEU A 347 3.14 -11.96 2.16
N ASN A 348 2.71 -11.91 0.90
CA ASN A 348 1.45 -12.51 0.47
C ASN A 348 1.71 -13.88 -0.15
N ASP A 349 2.20 -14.82 0.64
CA ASP A 349 2.52 -16.18 0.18
C ASP A 349 1.59 -17.25 0.77
N LEU A 350 0.75 -16.87 1.74
CA LEU A 350 -0.17 -17.78 2.41
C LEU A 350 -1.53 -17.87 1.70
N GLU A 351 -1.90 -16.85 0.92
CA GLU A 351 -3.23 -16.71 0.36
C GLU A 351 -3.17 -16.65 -1.17
N PRO A 352 -4.15 -17.22 -1.88
CA PRO A 352 -4.15 -17.25 -3.34
C PRO A 352 -4.68 -15.94 -3.95
N LYS A 353 -5.06 -14.96 -3.12
CA LYS A 353 -5.70 -13.72 -3.55
C LYS A 353 -4.78 -12.52 -3.28
N PRO A 354 -4.81 -11.49 -4.14
CA PRO A 354 -4.05 -10.28 -3.89
C PRO A 354 -4.62 -9.51 -2.70
N ILE A 355 -3.78 -8.71 -2.05
CA ILE A 355 -4.14 -7.91 -0.88
C ILE A 355 -3.92 -6.44 -1.23
N LEU A 356 -4.85 -5.57 -0.82
CA LEU A 356 -4.68 -4.14 -1.03
C LEU A 356 -3.75 -3.59 0.05
N ILE A 357 -2.58 -3.10 -0.37
CA ILE A 357 -1.54 -2.55 0.51
C ILE A 357 -1.32 -1.07 0.23
N GLY A 358 -0.94 -0.34 1.26
CA GLY A 358 -0.52 1.04 1.16
C GLY A 358 0.80 1.30 1.90
N VAL A 359 1.60 2.18 1.32
CA VAL A 359 2.85 2.72 1.89
C VAL A 359 2.69 4.22 2.03
N GLY A 360 2.86 4.74 3.24
CA GLY A 360 2.95 6.17 3.47
C GLY A 360 4.41 6.59 3.57
N SER A 361 4.74 7.80 3.11
CA SER A 361 6.05 8.40 3.30
C SER A 361 5.87 9.84 3.75
N SER A 362 6.46 10.22 4.88
CA SER A 362 6.44 11.61 5.35
C SER A 362 7.51 12.44 4.66
N ASN A 363 7.16 13.68 4.31
CA ASN A 363 8.05 14.64 3.64
C ASN A 363 8.92 14.01 2.55
N PRO A 364 8.32 13.36 1.53
CA PRO A 364 9.05 12.60 0.52
C PRO A 364 9.93 13.49 -0.37
N PHE A 365 9.76 14.82 -0.31
CA PHE A 365 10.60 15.78 -1.01
C PHE A 365 11.39 16.65 -0.02
N PRO A 366 12.70 16.85 -0.21
CA PRO A 366 13.51 17.66 0.70
C PRO A 366 13.12 19.15 0.62
N TRP A 367 12.66 19.70 1.75
CA TRP A 367 12.15 21.07 1.91
C TRP A 367 12.99 22.20 1.26
N PRO A 368 14.32 22.24 1.41
CA PRO A 368 15.18 23.26 0.78
C PRO A 368 15.10 23.28 -0.74
N LEU A 369 14.68 22.19 -1.40
CA LEU A 369 14.56 22.11 -2.84
C LEU A 369 13.16 22.51 -3.35
N LEU A 370 12.18 22.67 -2.45
CA LEU A 370 10.80 23.03 -2.83
C LEU A 370 10.76 24.41 -3.53
N GLY A 371 11.72 25.27 -3.20
CA GLY A 371 11.85 26.62 -3.76
C GLY A 371 10.84 27.57 -3.12
N SER A 372 9.93 28.13 -3.92
CA SER A 372 8.84 28.99 -3.42
C SER A 372 7.54 28.20 -3.22
N GLY A 373 6.83 28.48 -2.13
CA GLY A 373 5.54 27.84 -1.78
C GLY A 373 5.69 26.84 -0.66
N ASP A 374 4.56 26.27 -0.23
CA ASP A 374 4.46 25.15 0.71
C ASP A 374 3.79 23.96 -0.01
N PHE A 375 3.36 22.94 0.72
CA PHE A 375 2.47 21.90 0.25
C PHE A 375 1.01 22.34 0.37
N ALA A 376 0.27 22.19 -0.73
CA ALA A 376 -1.10 22.64 -0.83
C ALA A 376 -1.98 21.94 0.22
N PHE A 377 -2.78 22.75 0.92
CA PHE A 377 -3.62 22.31 2.04
C PHE A 377 -2.86 21.67 3.22
N GLY A 378 -1.53 21.78 3.29
CA GLY A 378 -0.69 21.12 4.30
C GLY A 378 -0.45 19.62 4.04
N LEU A 379 -0.70 19.14 2.81
CA LEU A 379 -0.53 17.74 2.42
C LEU A 379 0.92 17.44 2.03
N SER A 380 1.81 17.43 3.02
CA SER A 380 3.26 17.28 2.83
C SER A 380 3.73 15.85 2.56
N ASP A 381 2.87 14.87 2.77
CA ASP A 381 3.22 13.46 2.76
C ASP A 381 2.52 12.76 1.60
N THR A 382 2.91 11.52 1.31
CA THR A 382 2.29 10.73 0.24
C THR A 382 1.88 9.37 0.74
N VAL A 383 0.76 8.87 0.22
CA VAL A 383 0.39 7.46 0.31
C VAL A 383 0.38 6.85 -1.08
N CYS A 384 1.16 5.80 -1.26
CA CYS A 384 1.17 4.92 -2.42
C CYS A 384 0.32 3.68 -2.13
N VAL A 385 -0.52 3.23 -3.05
CA VAL A 385 -1.41 2.06 -2.88
C VAL A 385 -1.36 1.19 -4.12
N ARG A 386 -1.27 -0.14 -3.93
CA ARG A 386 -1.39 -1.13 -5.01
C ARG A 386 -1.88 -2.48 -4.49
N TRP A 387 -2.12 -3.40 -5.42
CA TRP A 387 -2.29 -4.81 -5.11
C TRP A 387 -0.93 -5.47 -4.80
N LEU A 388 -0.84 -6.19 -3.69
CA LEU A 388 0.22 -7.14 -3.42
C LEU A 388 -0.26 -8.52 -3.87
N MET A 389 0.30 -9.00 -4.98
CA MET A 389 -0.09 -10.26 -5.61
C MET A 389 0.40 -11.47 -4.81
N PRO A 390 -0.22 -12.64 -4.98
CA PRO A 390 0.30 -13.89 -4.40
C PRO A 390 1.74 -14.14 -4.84
N GLY A 391 2.60 -14.53 -3.89
CA GLY A 391 4.03 -14.73 -4.11
C GLY A 391 4.86 -13.44 -4.12
N GLU A 392 4.25 -12.29 -3.86
CA GLU A 392 4.96 -11.02 -3.68
C GLU A 392 5.12 -10.66 -2.21
N ALA A 393 6.10 -9.79 -1.95
CA ALA A 393 6.40 -9.29 -0.63
C ALA A 393 6.81 -7.82 -0.68
N LEU A 394 6.23 -7.02 0.21
CA LEU A 394 6.54 -5.61 0.43
C LEU A 394 7.66 -5.50 1.46
N LEU A 395 8.74 -4.77 1.16
CA LEU A 395 9.90 -4.60 2.05
C LEU A 395 10.06 -3.15 2.50
N LEU A 396 9.78 -2.83 3.76
CA LEU A 396 9.85 -1.46 4.26
C LEU A 396 10.90 -1.31 5.34
N GLY A 397 11.75 -0.27 5.21
CA GLY A 397 12.58 0.23 6.30
C GLY A 397 11.89 1.33 7.11
N ARG A 398 12.51 1.73 8.22
CA ARG A 398 12.12 2.86 9.08
C ARG A 398 11.83 4.14 8.26
N GLY A 399 12.57 4.30 7.17
CA GLY A 399 12.75 5.54 6.45
C GLY A 399 13.93 6.34 7.02
N ASP A 400 14.41 7.32 6.25
CA ASP A 400 15.61 8.07 6.57
C ASP A 400 15.33 9.31 7.42
N SER A 401 16.37 9.86 8.03
CA SER A 401 16.29 11.19 8.63
C SER A 401 17.43 12.03 8.12
N TRP A 402 17.16 13.28 7.81
CA TRP A 402 18.17 14.19 7.31
C TRP A 402 18.00 15.55 7.97
N THR A 403 19.08 16.34 8.07
CA THR A 403 19.05 17.66 8.71
C THR A 403 19.26 18.73 7.65
N ASP A 404 18.34 19.68 7.54
CA ASP A 404 18.40 20.79 6.58
C ASP A 404 19.31 21.97 7.05
N GLY A 405 20.11 21.71 8.08
CA GLY A 405 20.94 22.69 8.79
C GLY A 405 20.23 23.43 9.93
N LYS A 406 18.89 23.34 10.04
CA LYS A 406 18.10 23.95 11.14
C LYS A 406 17.15 22.98 11.83
N HIS A 407 16.68 21.98 11.10
CA HIS A 407 15.70 21.00 11.52
C HIS A 407 16.09 19.62 11.01
N THR A 408 15.96 18.60 11.86
CA THR A 408 15.98 17.21 11.42
C THR A 408 14.60 16.88 10.89
N VAL A 409 14.52 16.61 9.59
CA VAL A 409 13.31 16.13 8.92
C VAL A 409 13.33 14.60 8.95
N ASP A 410 12.33 14.04 9.62
CA ASP A 410 12.09 12.62 9.74
C ASP A 410 11.26 12.14 8.53
N GLN A 411 11.89 11.41 7.61
CA GLN A 411 11.22 10.71 6.52
C GLN A 411 10.86 9.32 7.03
N SER A 412 9.71 9.22 7.68
CA SER A 412 9.19 7.96 8.16
C SER A 412 8.41 7.25 7.07
N ASN A 413 8.58 5.94 7.00
CA ASN A 413 7.70 5.09 6.23
C ASN A 413 6.56 4.56 7.10
N PHE A 414 5.42 4.37 6.46
CA PHE A 414 4.22 3.84 7.05
C PHE A 414 3.70 2.71 6.18
N ARG A 415 2.93 1.82 6.79
CA ARG A 415 2.26 0.73 6.09
C ARG A 415 0.81 0.64 6.50
N TRP A 416 0.00 0.14 5.59
CA TRP A 416 -1.40 -0.15 5.76
C TRP A 416 -1.76 -1.32 4.84
N TYR A 417 -2.70 -2.14 5.26
CA TYR A 417 -3.30 -3.13 4.38
C TYR A 417 -4.76 -3.34 4.79
N THR A 418 -5.60 -3.55 3.79
CA THR A 418 -7.06 -3.60 3.98
C THR A 418 -7.59 -4.89 3.37
N ASN A 419 -8.66 -5.43 3.95
CA ASN A 419 -9.32 -6.64 3.46
C ASN A 419 -10.52 -6.26 2.59
N PRO A 420 -10.42 -6.31 1.25
CA PRO A 420 -11.58 -6.03 0.38
C PRO A 420 -12.58 -7.18 0.34
N PHE A 421 -12.27 -8.32 0.97
CA PHE A 421 -13.07 -9.53 0.89
C PHE A 421 -13.82 -9.83 2.17
N ASP A 422 -14.89 -10.61 2.05
CA ASP A 422 -15.76 -11.07 3.13
C ASP A 422 -15.23 -12.30 3.89
N PHE A 423 -14.00 -12.73 3.61
CA PHE A 423 -13.38 -13.89 4.24
C PHE A 423 -12.08 -13.51 4.97
N ASP A 424 -11.74 -14.27 6.00
CA ASP A 424 -10.53 -14.10 6.79
C ASP A 424 -9.28 -14.51 5.99
N PHE A 425 -8.22 -13.72 6.05
CA PHE A 425 -6.95 -14.03 5.40
C PHE A 425 -5.76 -13.79 6.32
N CYS A 426 -4.63 -14.43 6.02
CA CYS A 426 -3.36 -14.19 6.71
C CYS A 426 -2.27 -13.71 5.74
N VAL A 427 -1.36 -12.91 6.27
CA VAL A 427 -0.05 -12.62 5.67
C VAL A 427 1.04 -13.02 6.62
N GLU A 428 2.16 -13.47 6.06
CA GLU A 428 3.37 -13.61 6.84
C GLU A 428 4.05 -12.24 6.94
N GLN A 429 4.49 -11.88 8.13
CA GLN A 429 5.24 -10.67 8.41
C GLN A 429 6.59 -11.05 8.97
N TRP A 430 7.63 -10.50 8.37
CA TRP A 430 9.00 -10.66 8.84
C TRP A 430 9.47 -9.37 9.49
N VAL A 431 9.88 -9.46 10.75
CA VAL A 431 10.55 -8.37 11.45
C VAL A 431 12.04 -8.65 11.39
N HIS A 432 12.75 -7.78 10.68
CA HIS A 432 14.19 -7.90 10.47
C HIS A 432 14.94 -7.33 11.68
N LYS A 433 16.06 -7.95 12.06
CA LYS A 433 16.95 -7.41 13.09
C LYS A 433 17.68 -6.15 12.63
N CYS A 434 18.00 -6.08 11.33
CA CYS A 434 18.69 -4.94 10.73
C CYS A 434 17.73 -4.11 9.87
N SER A 435 18.13 -2.86 9.60
CA SER A 435 17.51 -2.07 8.54
C SER A 435 17.95 -2.59 7.17
N LEU A 436 17.03 -2.59 6.21
CA LEU A 436 17.34 -2.87 4.81
C LEU A 436 18.10 -1.68 4.22
N THR A 437 19.23 -1.93 3.55
CA THR A 437 19.99 -0.89 2.83
C THR A 437 19.42 -0.65 1.42
N GLU A 438 19.88 0.42 0.76
CA GLU A 438 19.60 0.65 -0.66
C GLU A 438 19.91 -0.61 -1.48
N GLY A 439 18.95 -1.04 -2.31
CA GLY A 439 19.02 -2.30 -3.05
C GLY A 439 18.43 -3.53 -2.34
N PHE A 440 17.81 -3.36 -1.17
CA PHE A 440 17.03 -4.39 -0.44
C PHE A 440 17.79 -5.66 -0.06
N MET A 441 19.12 -5.63 -0.13
CA MET A 441 19.96 -6.73 0.35
C MET A 441 19.94 -6.73 1.89
N ILE A 442 19.52 -7.85 2.47
CA ILE A 442 19.61 -8.07 3.91
C ILE A 442 21.10 -8.26 4.22
N GLN A 443 21.76 -7.21 4.70
CA GLN A 443 23.16 -7.30 5.08
C GLN A 443 23.33 -8.30 6.22
N SER A 444 24.37 -9.13 6.14
CA SER A 444 24.68 -10.16 7.12
C SER A 444 25.18 -9.60 8.46
N SER A 445 25.52 -8.31 8.52
CA SER A 445 25.95 -7.61 9.73
C SER A 445 25.05 -6.40 9.97
N CYS A 446 24.27 -6.42 11.07
CA CYS A 446 23.74 -5.19 11.61
C CYS A 446 24.94 -4.46 12.23
N ASP A 447 25.45 -3.39 11.62
CA ASP A 447 26.38 -2.52 12.34
C ASP A 447 25.62 -1.95 13.54
N ALA A 448 25.98 -2.46 14.71
CA ALA A 448 25.28 -2.29 15.96
C ALA A 448 25.26 -0.80 16.36
N GLN A 449 24.16 -0.10 16.09
CA GLN A 449 23.70 0.89 17.04
C GLN A 449 22.98 0.15 18.17
N GLU A 450 23.78 -0.42 19.07
CA GLU A 450 23.36 -0.90 20.39
C GLU A 450 22.90 0.30 21.24
N GLY A 451 21.75 0.86 20.90
CA GLY A 451 20.96 1.71 21.77
C GLY A 451 19.99 0.84 22.55
N SER A 452 20.43 0.39 23.73
CA SER A 452 19.67 -0.34 24.76
C SER A 452 18.15 -0.09 24.74
N THR A 453 17.40 -0.90 23.99
CA THR A 453 15.98 -1.08 24.24
C THR A 453 15.82 -2.43 24.91
N GLN A 454 15.64 -2.38 26.24
CA GLN A 454 15.18 -3.53 27.01
C GLN A 454 13.93 -4.08 26.35
N TYR A 455 14.06 -5.29 25.79
CA TYR A 455 12.93 -6.04 25.27
C TYR A 455 11.86 -6.16 26.35
N CYS A 456 10.61 -5.86 25.99
CA CYS A 456 9.49 -6.41 26.72
C CYS A 456 9.67 -7.93 26.73
N LYS A 457 9.91 -8.51 27.91
CA LYS A 457 9.48 -9.88 28.18
C LYS A 457 7.95 -9.86 28.01
N MET A 458 7.46 -10.19 26.82
CA MET A 458 6.02 -10.20 26.50
C MET A 458 5.30 -11.42 27.06
#